data_AF-A0A933YMH5-F1
#
_entry.id   AF-A0A933YMH5-F1
#
_cell.length_a   1.000
_cell.length_b   1.000
_cell.length_c   1.000
_cell.angle_alpha   90.00
_cell.angle_beta   90.00
_cell.angle_gamma   90.00
#
_symmetry.space_group_name_H-M   'P 1'
#
loop_
_entity.id
_entity.type
_entity.pdbx_description
1 polymer ?
#
loop_
_entity_poly.entity_id
_entity_poly.type
_entity_poly.pdbx_seq_one_letter_code
_entity_poly.pdbx_strand_id
1 'polypeptide(L)'
;MRASLLLFAFSLPFSHVPVQFAVVLTVIGWLAHGILNKQWLVRKHPVFIPMIAYITWNALSSLISPRPAHSFFAMLDNEWPMIGMVLLFWIVNDAEFLKKVVLAFLISASAAMLYAVSQSVTGIDFLRPGELTSIGFGFYRSTGFYGFYLTFAALAMATFFIAGAQVLERRRWTFVLIAVAAFLAIIGSFARSIWIAVALIVPLFAFLRGRRFGTYVTLSLVSLVLIASLTIPAFYVRIVSIVDLGQNQTRLNLWKSAVAMASDHPLLGVGEDNWDFFFEHYRVQGGFYDTTVHPHNDYLNVLANSGVPGLILFVTIWAMIIHAGVRAFRRRRDHAIGAVGLGSTVSIIGLMIAAFFQNYYGTFINCFLWWFLAGLVLVASKLSVGEAERD
;
A
#
# COMPACT_ATOMS: atom_id res chain seq x y z
N MET A 1 -23.30 -5.42 -6.86
CA MET A 1 -22.17 -4.67 -7.47
C MET A 1 -21.87 -3.36 -6.76
N ARG A 2 -22.67 -2.29 -6.90
CA ARG A 2 -22.33 -1.00 -6.24
C ARG A 2 -22.28 -1.10 -4.71
N ALA A 3 -23.26 -1.74 -4.08
CA ALA A 3 -23.25 -1.95 -2.63
C ALA A 3 -22.05 -2.78 -2.16
N SER A 4 -21.68 -3.84 -2.89
CA SER A 4 -20.52 -4.67 -2.57
C SER A 4 -19.19 -3.93 -2.75
N LEU A 5 -19.07 -3.01 -3.71
CA LEU A 5 -17.90 -2.12 -3.81
C LEU A 5 -17.80 -1.11 -2.66
N LEU A 6 -18.94 -0.62 -2.15
CA LEU A 6 -18.96 0.23 -0.95
C LEU A 6 -18.55 -0.58 0.29
N LEU A 7 -19.01 -1.82 0.40
CA LEU A 7 -18.57 -2.74 1.45
C LEU A 7 -17.06 -2.99 1.37
N PHE A 8 -16.53 -3.25 0.16
CA PHE A 8 -15.10 -3.43 -0.06
C PHE A 8 -14.28 -2.23 0.46
N ALA A 9 -14.68 -1.01 0.09
CA ALA A 9 -13.99 0.21 0.51
C ALA A 9 -14.14 0.48 2.03
N PHE A 10 -15.32 0.25 2.59
CA PHE A 10 -15.61 0.48 4.01
C PHE A 10 -14.93 -0.56 4.91
N SER A 11 -14.81 -1.79 4.46
CA SER A 11 -14.26 -2.90 5.26
C SER A 11 -12.74 -2.92 5.26
N LEU A 12 -12.11 -2.31 4.25
CA LEU A 12 -10.65 -2.31 4.09
C LEU A 12 -9.92 -1.92 5.39
N PRO A 13 -10.29 -0.84 6.10
CA PRO A 13 -9.60 -0.42 7.34
C PRO A 13 -9.78 -1.31 8.57
N PHE A 14 -10.69 -2.30 8.53
CA PHE A 14 -11.06 -3.11 9.68
C PHE A 14 -10.58 -4.55 9.58
N SER A 15 -10.87 -5.23 8.47
CA SER A 15 -10.61 -6.67 8.35
C SER A 15 -10.55 -7.13 6.90
N HIS A 16 -9.67 -8.08 6.63
CA HIS A 16 -9.52 -8.69 5.31
C HIS A 16 -10.69 -9.61 4.95
N VAL A 17 -11.36 -10.24 5.93
CA VAL A 17 -12.47 -11.17 5.66
C VAL A 17 -13.64 -10.51 4.93
N PRO A 18 -14.26 -9.43 5.44
CA PRO A 18 -15.35 -8.74 4.73
C PRO A 18 -14.89 -8.12 3.41
N VAL A 19 -13.61 -7.75 3.28
CA VAL A 19 -13.01 -7.30 2.01
C VAL A 19 -13.06 -8.41 0.97
N GLN A 20 -12.65 -9.63 1.32
CA GLN A 20 -12.71 -10.80 0.43
C GLN A 20 -14.15 -11.09 0.00
N PHE A 21 -15.09 -11.17 0.95
CA PHE A 21 -16.52 -11.37 0.66
C PHE A 21 -17.07 -10.29 -0.27
N ALA A 22 -16.71 -9.02 -0.03
CA ALA A 22 -17.16 -7.91 -0.86
C ALA A 22 -16.66 -8.02 -2.31
N VAL A 23 -15.42 -8.46 -2.52
CA VAL A 23 -14.87 -8.71 -3.86
C VAL A 23 -15.62 -9.87 -4.53
N VAL A 24 -15.80 -11.00 -3.83
CA VAL A 24 -16.54 -12.16 -4.36
C VAL A 24 -17.98 -11.80 -4.73
N LEU A 25 -18.70 -11.10 -3.86
CA LEU A 25 -20.07 -10.62 -4.15
C LEU A 25 -20.10 -9.65 -5.34
N THR A 26 -19.04 -8.88 -5.53
CA THR A 26 -18.90 -8.00 -6.70
C THR A 26 -18.67 -8.80 -7.98
N VAL A 27 -17.84 -9.85 -7.94
CA VAL A 27 -17.64 -10.79 -9.07
C VAL A 27 -18.96 -11.48 -9.44
N ILE A 28 -19.66 -12.06 -8.46
CA ILE A 28 -20.96 -12.73 -8.69
C ILE A 28 -21.95 -11.74 -9.31
N GLY A 29 -22.04 -10.53 -8.76
CA GLY A 29 -22.93 -9.49 -9.32
C GLY A 29 -22.54 -9.07 -10.74
N TRP A 30 -21.25 -9.03 -11.06
CA TRP A 30 -20.75 -8.71 -12.40
C TRP A 30 -21.05 -9.83 -13.40
N LEU A 31 -20.84 -11.10 -13.01
CA LEU A 31 -21.21 -12.27 -13.81
C LEU A 31 -22.71 -12.32 -14.06
N ALA A 32 -23.52 -12.17 -13.01
CA ALA A 32 -24.99 -12.16 -13.12
C ALA A 32 -25.46 -11.03 -14.04
N HIS A 33 -24.89 -9.84 -13.92
CA HIS A 33 -25.22 -8.73 -14.82
C HIS A 33 -24.86 -9.04 -16.28
N GLY A 34 -23.68 -9.60 -16.53
CA GLY A 34 -23.23 -9.99 -17.87
C GLY A 34 -24.13 -11.04 -18.52
N ILE A 35 -24.50 -12.08 -17.77
CA ILE A 35 -25.35 -13.18 -18.24
C ILE A 35 -26.79 -12.72 -18.46
N LEU A 36 -27.40 -12.09 -17.45
CA LEU A 36 -28.83 -11.73 -17.48
C LEU A 36 -29.12 -10.62 -18.50
N ASN A 37 -28.22 -9.64 -18.64
CA ASN A 37 -28.42 -8.51 -19.55
C ASN A 37 -27.72 -8.70 -20.90
N LYS A 38 -26.98 -9.80 -21.08
CA LYS A 38 -26.12 -10.06 -22.27
C LYS A 38 -25.17 -8.90 -22.57
N GLN A 39 -24.75 -8.17 -21.53
CA GLN A 39 -23.89 -6.98 -21.63
C GLN A 39 -22.78 -7.04 -20.57
N TRP A 40 -21.55 -7.22 -21.03
CA TRP A 40 -20.38 -7.32 -20.15
C TRP A 40 -19.79 -5.95 -19.87
N LEU A 41 -19.63 -5.62 -18.59
CA LEU A 41 -18.93 -4.41 -18.15
C LEU A 41 -17.42 -4.68 -18.22
N VAL A 42 -16.83 -4.54 -19.42
CA VAL A 42 -15.39 -4.67 -19.63
C VAL A 42 -14.87 -3.42 -20.31
N ARG A 43 -13.76 -2.89 -19.78
CA ARG A 43 -13.04 -1.78 -20.39
C ARG A 43 -11.57 -2.15 -20.50
N LYS A 44 -10.94 -1.72 -21.61
CA LYS A 44 -9.52 -1.89 -21.84
C LYS A 44 -8.74 -0.74 -21.18
N HIS A 45 -7.55 -1.05 -20.69
CA HIS A 45 -6.58 -0.06 -20.25
C HIS A 45 -5.18 -0.62 -20.54
N PRO A 46 -4.21 0.21 -21.00
CA PRO A 46 -2.87 -0.27 -21.36
C PRO A 46 -2.14 -1.02 -20.22
N VAL A 47 -2.42 -0.68 -18.97
CA VAL A 47 -1.81 -1.33 -17.79
C VAL A 47 -2.14 -2.82 -17.67
N PHE A 48 -3.24 -3.28 -18.27
CA PHE A 48 -3.60 -4.70 -18.21
C PHE A 48 -2.62 -5.59 -18.99
N ILE A 49 -1.88 -5.03 -19.96
CA ILE A 49 -0.87 -5.78 -20.73
C ILE A 49 0.28 -6.24 -19.82
N PRO A 50 1.03 -5.34 -19.14
CA PRO A 50 2.08 -5.80 -18.23
C PRO A 50 1.54 -6.55 -17.02
N MET A 51 0.30 -6.31 -16.58
CA MET A 51 -0.31 -7.12 -15.51
C MET A 51 -0.53 -8.58 -15.94
N ILE A 52 -1.11 -8.81 -17.13
CA ILE A 52 -1.26 -10.17 -17.66
C ILE A 52 0.12 -10.82 -17.84
N ALA A 53 1.08 -10.08 -18.41
CA ALA A 53 2.45 -10.58 -18.55
C ALA A 53 3.09 -10.94 -17.20
N TYR A 54 2.89 -10.13 -16.16
CA TYR A 54 3.39 -10.39 -14.81
C TYR A 54 2.78 -11.65 -14.18
N ILE A 55 1.46 -11.82 -14.27
CA ILE A 55 0.78 -13.02 -13.80
C ILE A 55 1.26 -14.26 -14.56
N THR A 56 1.36 -14.17 -15.89
CA THR A 56 1.85 -15.27 -16.71
C THR A 56 3.30 -15.62 -16.39
N TRP A 57 4.14 -14.61 -16.16
CA TRP A 57 5.54 -14.82 -15.77
C TRP A 57 5.66 -15.47 -14.40
N ASN A 58 4.90 -14.99 -13.40
CA ASN A 58 4.89 -15.58 -12.07
C ASN A 58 4.32 -17.01 -12.10
N ALA A 59 3.27 -17.28 -12.89
CA ALA A 59 2.77 -18.64 -13.09
C ALA A 59 3.84 -19.55 -13.70
N LEU A 60 4.59 -19.08 -14.71
CA LEU A 60 5.70 -19.83 -15.30
C LEU A 60 6.80 -20.12 -14.28
N SER A 61 7.22 -19.10 -13.52
CA SER A 61 8.19 -19.22 -12.44
C SER A 61 7.74 -20.25 -11.38
N SER A 62 6.51 -20.13 -10.90
CA SER A 62 5.93 -21.06 -9.92
C SER A 62 5.86 -22.50 -10.44
N LEU A 63 5.42 -22.72 -11.69
CA LEU A 63 5.27 -24.06 -12.26
C LEU A 63 6.62 -24.76 -12.51
N ILE A 64 7.69 -24.01 -12.75
CA ILE A 64 9.05 -24.54 -12.94
C ILE A 64 9.79 -24.68 -11.60
N SER A 65 9.29 -24.05 -10.54
CA SER A 65 9.94 -24.05 -9.23
C SER A 65 10.07 -25.46 -8.64
N PRO A 66 10.98 -25.67 -7.67
CA PRO A 66 11.14 -26.97 -7.01
C PRO A 66 9.92 -27.42 -6.18
N ARG A 67 8.96 -26.52 -5.89
CA ARG A 67 7.68 -26.83 -5.25
C ARG A 67 6.49 -26.33 -6.10
N PRO A 68 6.22 -26.90 -7.29
CA PRO A 68 5.31 -26.30 -8.27
C PRO A 68 3.90 -26.04 -7.77
N ALA A 69 3.28 -27.03 -7.14
CA ALA A 69 1.90 -26.93 -6.67
C ALA A 69 1.77 -25.87 -5.56
N HIS A 70 2.66 -25.91 -4.57
CA HIS A 70 2.67 -24.94 -3.47
C HIS A 70 2.89 -23.52 -3.99
N SER A 71 3.91 -23.32 -4.84
CA SER A 71 4.23 -22.01 -5.39
C SER A 71 3.11 -21.46 -6.29
N PHE A 72 2.45 -22.32 -7.07
CA PHE A 72 1.35 -21.90 -7.94
C PHE A 72 0.12 -21.45 -7.13
N PHE A 73 -0.25 -22.17 -6.07
CA PHE A 73 -1.35 -21.74 -5.20
C PHE A 73 -1.00 -20.47 -4.40
N ALA A 74 0.24 -20.34 -3.95
CA ALA A 74 0.71 -19.11 -3.29
C ALA A 74 0.65 -17.89 -4.24
N MET A 75 1.03 -18.07 -5.51
CA MET A 75 0.87 -17.03 -6.54
C MET A 75 -0.60 -16.63 -6.71
N LEU A 76 -1.53 -17.59 -6.78
CA LEU A 76 -2.95 -17.29 -6.85
C LEU A 76 -3.44 -16.51 -5.62
N ASP A 77 -3.01 -16.91 -4.42
CA ASP A 77 -3.37 -16.25 -3.16
C ASP A 77 -2.81 -14.82 -3.07
N ASN A 78 -1.60 -14.56 -3.58
CA ASN A 78 -0.99 -13.24 -3.55
C ASN A 78 -1.55 -12.28 -4.62
N GLU A 79 -1.94 -12.79 -5.80
CA GLU A 79 -2.28 -11.93 -6.95
C GLU A 79 -3.78 -11.72 -7.16
N TRP A 80 -4.66 -12.56 -6.61
CA TRP A 80 -6.11 -12.37 -6.75
C TRP A 80 -6.67 -11.03 -6.18
N PRO A 81 -6.06 -10.36 -5.18
CA PRO A 81 -6.53 -9.04 -4.74
C PRO A 81 -6.62 -8.00 -5.87
N MET A 82 -5.88 -8.18 -6.98
CA MET A 82 -5.99 -7.30 -8.16
C MET A 82 -7.40 -7.29 -8.78
N ILE A 83 -8.19 -8.36 -8.58
CA ILE A 83 -9.57 -8.43 -9.08
C ILE A 83 -10.38 -7.25 -8.52
N GLY A 84 -10.13 -6.83 -7.28
CA GLY A 84 -10.78 -5.65 -6.69
C GLY A 84 -10.51 -4.36 -7.49
N MET A 85 -9.28 -4.17 -7.97
CA MET A 85 -8.88 -3.05 -8.84
C MET A 85 -9.63 -3.09 -10.17
N VAL A 86 -9.65 -4.26 -10.81
CA VAL A 86 -10.30 -4.45 -12.12
C VAL A 86 -11.80 -4.19 -12.02
N LEU A 87 -12.46 -4.71 -10.99
CA LEU A 87 -13.89 -4.50 -10.74
C LEU A 87 -14.21 -3.03 -10.45
N LEU A 88 -13.40 -2.33 -9.65
CA LEU A 88 -13.53 -0.89 -9.46
C LEU A 88 -13.47 -0.16 -10.80
N PHE A 89 -12.46 -0.47 -11.62
CA PHE A 89 -12.27 0.16 -12.93
C PHE A 89 -13.42 -0.12 -13.91
N TRP A 90 -13.95 -1.34 -13.96
CA TRP A 90 -15.03 -1.70 -14.88
C TRP A 90 -16.40 -1.15 -14.44
N ILE A 91 -16.70 -1.19 -13.15
CA ILE A 91 -18.05 -0.88 -12.63
C ILE A 91 -18.24 0.61 -12.35
N VAL A 92 -17.24 1.31 -11.81
CA VAL A 92 -17.38 2.72 -11.39
C VAL A 92 -17.26 3.64 -12.61
N ASN A 93 -18.39 4.11 -13.14
CA ASN A 93 -18.43 4.91 -14.37
C ASN A 93 -18.87 6.37 -14.16
N ASP A 94 -19.12 6.77 -12.92
CA ASP A 94 -19.59 8.11 -12.58
C ASP A 94 -18.85 8.69 -11.37
N ALA A 95 -18.71 10.02 -11.35
CA ALA A 95 -17.97 10.74 -10.33
C ALA A 95 -18.66 10.69 -8.96
N GLU A 96 -19.99 10.63 -8.92
CA GLU A 96 -20.75 10.60 -7.68
C GLU A 96 -20.50 9.30 -6.91
N PHE A 97 -20.52 8.16 -7.60
CA PHE A 97 -20.25 6.87 -7.01
C PHE A 97 -18.78 6.74 -6.58
N LEU A 98 -17.82 7.26 -7.36
CA LEU A 98 -16.41 7.32 -6.93
C LEU A 98 -16.26 8.10 -5.61
N LYS A 99 -16.95 9.24 -5.47
CA LYS A 99 -16.96 10.03 -4.22
C LYS A 99 -17.51 9.22 -3.05
N LYS A 100 -18.56 8.42 -3.26
CA LYS A 100 -19.15 7.53 -2.25
C LYS A 100 -18.18 6.42 -1.82
N VAL A 101 -17.47 5.79 -2.76
CA VAL A 101 -16.44 4.78 -2.48
C VAL A 101 -15.34 5.36 -1.59
N VAL A 102 -14.81 6.53 -1.95
CA VAL A 102 -13.75 7.19 -1.19
C VAL A 102 -14.24 7.66 0.18
N LEU A 103 -15.47 8.17 0.27
CA LEU A 103 -16.05 8.56 1.54
C LEU A 103 -16.27 7.35 2.47
N ALA A 104 -16.73 6.22 1.94
CA ALA A 104 -16.89 4.98 2.69
C ALA A 104 -15.55 4.50 3.28
N PHE A 105 -14.48 4.53 2.49
CA PHE A 105 -13.11 4.26 2.96
C PHE A 105 -12.66 5.27 4.03
N LEU A 106 -12.87 6.57 3.82
CA LEU A 106 -12.42 7.59 4.77
C LEU A 106 -13.18 7.54 6.10
N ILE A 107 -14.48 7.25 6.10
CA ILE A 107 -15.29 7.12 7.32
C ILE A 107 -14.77 5.96 8.18
N SER A 108 -14.63 4.78 7.58
CA SER A 108 -14.10 3.59 8.24
C SER A 108 -12.65 3.78 8.70
N ALA A 109 -11.80 4.35 7.85
CA ALA A 109 -10.43 4.63 8.18
C ALA A 109 -10.30 5.64 9.33
N SER A 110 -11.19 6.62 9.43
CA SER A 110 -11.20 7.59 10.53
C SER A 110 -11.41 6.90 11.88
N ALA A 111 -12.32 5.92 11.95
CA ALA A 111 -12.50 5.12 13.15
C ALA A 111 -11.21 4.34 13.51
N ALA A 112 -10.53 3.76 12.51
CA ALA A 112 -9.25 3.08 12.69
C ALA A 112 -8.14 4.02 13.19
N MET A 113 -8.07 5.25 12.67
CA MET A 113 -7.08 6.24 13.10
C MET A 113 -7.31 6.68 14.54
N LEU A 114 -8.56 6.99 14.91
CA LEU A 114 -8.91 7.39 16.27
C LEU A 114 -8.62 6.27 17.27
N TYR A 115 -8.96 5.03 16.92
CA TYR A 115 -8.66 3.87 17.75
C TYR A 115 -7.15 3.67 17.92
N ALA A 116 -6.36 3.79 16.86
CA ALA A 116 -4.91 3.68 16.94
C ALA A 116 -4.24 4.81 17.74
N VAL A 117 -4.74 6.04 17.64
CA VAL A 117 -4.26 7.15 18.49
C VAL A 117 -4.54 6.84 19.96
N SER A 118 -5.74 6.34 20.28
CA SER A 118 -6.07 5.88 21.64
C SER A 118 -5.15 4.75 22.11
N GLN A 119 -4.93 3.72 21.29
CA GLN A 119 -4.00 2.63 21.56
C GLN A 119 -2.59 3.13 21.89
N SER A 120 -2.11 4.13 21.14
CA SER A 120 -0.72 4.63 21.29
C SER A 120 -0.46 5.30 22.64
N VAL A 121 -1.50 5.86 23.26
CA VAL A 121 -1.42 6.60 24.54
C VAL A 121 -1.85 5.73 25.71
N THR A 122 -2.89 4.91 25.54
CA THR A 122 -3.46 4.11 26.63
C THR A 122 -2.84 2.73 26.76
N GLY A 123 -2.28 2.19 25.67
CA GLY A 123 -1.84 0.80 25.59
C GLY A 123 -2.97 -0.23 25.49
N ILE A 124 -4.23 0.21 25.42
CA ILE A 124 -5.40 -0.67 25.49
C ILE A 124 -5.81 -1.15 24.10
N ASP A 125 -5.87 -2.48 23.93
CA ASP A 125 -6.50 -3.13 22.78
C ASP A 125 -7.83 -3.77 23.19
N PHE A 126 -8.95 -3.09 22.93
CA PHE A 126 -10.29 -3.61 23.23
C PHE A 126 -10.71 -4.84 22.41
N LEU A 127 -10.03 -5.15 21.30
CA LEU A 127 -10.48 -6.17 20.35
C LEU A 127 -9.72 -7.48 20.48
N ARG A 128 -8.47 -7.41 20.96
CA ARG A 128 -7.59 -8.57 21.04
C ARG A 128 -7.06 -8.73 22.45
N PRO A 129 -7.06 -9.96 22.98
CA PRO A 129 -6.42 -10.23 24.25
C PRO A 129 -4.90 -10.04 24.11
N GLY A 130 -4.30 -9.25 25.01
CA GLY A 130 -2.86 -9.03 25.07
C GLY A 130 -2.50 -7.55 25.27
N GLU A 131 -1.29 -7.33 25.77
CA GLU A 131 -0.74 -5.97 25.90
C GLU A 131 -0.10 -5.52 24.59
N LEU A 132 -0.34 -4.26 24.22
CA LEU A 132 0.38 -3.67 23.09
C LEU A 132 1.87 -3.57 23.42
N THR A 133 2.72 -3.66 22.39
CA THR A 133 4.17 -3.51 22.57
C THR A 133 4.49 -2.10 23.07
N SER A 134 4.95 -1.99 24.31
CA SER A 134 5.45 -0.74 24.87
C SER A 134 6.72 -0.29 24.13
N ILE A 135 6.77 0.99 23.80
CA ILE A 135 7.95 1.67 23.23
C ILE A 135 8.68 2.46 24.32
N GLY A 136 8.27 2.28 25.59
CA GLY A 136 8.75 3.03 26.74
C GLY A 136 8.07 4.40 26.87
N PHE A 137 8.31 5.05 28.00
CA PHE A 137 7.85 6.43 28.26
C PHE A 137 6.33 6.62 28.14
N GLY A 138 5.55 5.59 28.46
CA GLY A 138 4.08 5.62 28.41
C GLY A 138 3.48 5.52 27.01
N PHE A 139 4.28 5.23 25.97
CA PHE A 139 3.79 5.04 24.61
C PHE A 139 3.77 3.57 24.20
N TYR A 140 2.79 3.23 23.38
CA TYR A 140 2.58 1.88 22.87
C TYR A 140 2.51 1.90 21.35
N ARG A 141 2.91 0.79 20.73
CA ARG A 141 2.85 0.64 19.29
C ARG A 141 1.42 0.35 18.85
N SER A 142 0.77 1.31 18.22
CA SER A 142 -0.59 1.09 17.72
C SER A 142 -0.63 0.17 16.52
N THR A 143 -1.72 -0.58 16.45
CA THR A 143 -2.00 -1.56 15.39
C THR A 143 -3.38 -1.36 14.77
N GLY A 144 -4.14 -0.36 15.24
CA GLY A 144 -5.51 -0.11 14.80
C GLY A 144 -6.37 -1.36 14.98
N PHE A 145 -7.17 -1.68 13.97
CA PHE A 145 -7.96 -2.91 13.92
C PHE A 145 -7.18 -4.15 13.47
N TYR A 146 -5.91 -3.99 13.07
CA TYR A 146 -5.10 -5.11 12.58
C TYR A 146 -4.18 -5.67 13.64
N GLY A 147 -3.82 -6.96 13.51
CA GLY A 147 -2.82 -7.69 14.30
C GLY A 147 -1.44 -7.03 14.41
N PHE A 148 -1.05 -6.23 13.41
CA PHE A 148 0.34 -5.87 13.19
C PHE A 148 0.49 -4.40 12.79
N TYR A 149 1.43 -3.71 13.43
CA TYR A 149 1.61 -2.26 13.30
C TYR A 149 2.03 -1.80 11.90
N LEU A 150 2.81 -2.60 11.16
CA LEU A 150 3.25 -2.21 9.81
C LEU A 150 2.07 -2.22 8.85
N THR A 151 1.22 -3.25 8.94
CA THR A 151 -0.04 -3.35 8.22
C THR A 151 -0.93 -2.13 8.45
N PHE A 152 -1.09 -1.75 9.71
CA PHE A 152 -1.82 -0.55 10.07
C PHE A 152 -1.19 0.74 9.57
N ALA A 153 0.14 0.87 9.68
CA ALA A 153 0.84 2.09 9.29
C ALA A 153 0.72 2.38 7.78
N ALA A 154 0.68 1.34 6.94
CA ALA A 154 0.39 1.48 5.50
C ALA A 154 -1.01 2.08 5.24
N LEU A 155 -2.02 1.57 5.95
CA LEU A 155 -3.38 2.10 5.89
C LEU A 155 -3.46 3.56 6.39
N ALA A 156 -2.78 3.87 7.50
CA ALA A 156 -2.75 5.21 8.07
C ALA A 156 -2.11 6.22 7.09
N MET A 157 -1.01 5.83 6.44
CA MET A 157 -0.38 6.63 5.40
C MET A 157 -1.29 6.85 4.19
N ALA A 158 -1.96 5.80 3.71
CA ALA A 158 -2.90 5.93 2.60
C ALA A 158 -4.06 6.88 2.94
N THR A 159 -4.58 6.78 4.17
CA THR A 159 -5.63 7.66 4.69
C THR A 159 -5.16 9.11 4.77
N PHE A 160 -3.96 9.34 5.30
CA PHE A 160 -3.35 10.67 5.40
C PHE A 160 -3.25 11.35 4.03
N PHE A 161 -2.72 10.67 3.01
CA PHE A 161 -2.56 11.25 1.68
C PHE A 161 -3.88 11.44 0.94
N ILE A 162 -4.82 10.51 1.06
CA ILE A 162 -6.16 10.69 0.46
C ILE A 162 -6.87 11.87 1.12
N ALA A 163 -6.93 11.93 2.46
CA ALA A 163 -7.56 13.03 3.17
C ALA A 163 -6.86 14.37 2.88
N GLY A 164 -5.52 14.39 2.90
CA GLY A 164 -4.71 15.57 2.58
C GLY A 164 -4.98 16.09 1.16
N ALA A 165 -5.07 15.22 0.16
CA ALA A 165 -5.42 15.63 -1.20
C ALA A 165 -6.84 16.22 -1.28
N GLN A 166 -7.80 15.70 -0.51
CA GLN A 166 -9.14 16.28 -0.40
C GLN A 166 -9.13 17.66 0.27
N VAL A 167 -8.28 17.89 1.28
CA VAL A 167 -8.07 19.23 1.89
C VAL A 167 -7.57 20.21 0.83
N LEU A 168 -6.55 19.82 0.07
CA LEU A 168 -5.90 20.70 -0.91
C LEU A 168 -6.84 21.13 -2.04
N GLU A 169 -7.71 20.23 -2.51
CA GLU A 169 -8.59 20.49 -3.66
C GLU A 169 -9.99 20.97 -3.26
N ARG A 170 -10.53 20.54 -2.12
CA ARG A 170 -11.92 20.84 -1.71
C ARG A 170 -12.04 21.75 -0.49
N ARG A 171 -10.95 21.98 0.24
CA ARG A 171 -10.87 22.89 1.40
C ARG A 171 -11.95 22.68 2.47
N ARG A 172 -12.37 21.44 2.70
CA ARG A 172 -13.32 21.09 3.77
C ARG A 172 -12.57 20.70 5.05
N TRP A 173 -12.95 21.31 6.18
CA TRP A 173 -12.31 21.09 7.48
C TRP A 173 -12.41 19.65 7.98
N THR A 174 -13.46 18.91 7.60
CA THR A 174 -13.61 17.50 7.98
C THR A 174 -12.44 16.65 7.51
N PHE A 175 -11.91 16.89 6.31
CA PHE A 175 -10.73 16.17 5.81
C PHE A 175 -9.45 16.57 6.54
N VAL A 176 -9.37 17.77 7.12
CA VAL A 176 -8.24 18.17 7.97
C VAL A 176 -8.20 17.32 9.22
N LEU A 177 -9.35 17.10 9.88
CA LEU A 177 -9.42 16.23 11.06
C LEU A 177 -8.98 14.80 10.74
N ILE A 178 -9.44 14.25 9.60
CA ILE A 178 -9.05 12.90 9.17
C ILE A 178 -7.55 12.83 8.90
N ALA A 179 -6.98 13.83 8.20
CA ALA A 179 -5.56 13.88 7.93
C ALA A 179 -4.73 14.02 9.21
N VAL A 180 -5.16 14.84 10.18
CA VAL A 180 -4.47 14.99 11.46
C VAL A 180 -4.54 13.69 12.27
N ALA A 181 -5.70 13.05 12.38
CA ALA A 181 -5.83 11.76 13.05
C ALA A 181 -4.95 10.68 12.39
N ALA A 182 -4.93 10.63 11.06
CA ALA A 182 -4.08 9.72 10.31
C ALA A 182 -2.58 10.00 10.52
N PHE A 183 -2.18 11.27 10.56
CA PHE A 183 -0.79 11.65 10.85
C PHE A 183 -0.37 11.23 12.26
N LEU A 184 -1.21 11.49 13.27
CA LEU A 184 -0.94 11.05 14.64
C LEU A 184 -0.87 9.52 14.74
N ALA A 185 -1.73 8.80 14.02
CA ALA A 185 -1.68 7.34 13.95
C ALA A 185 -0.40 6.82 13.26
N ILE A 186 0.10 7.49 12.22
CA ILE A 186 1.39 7.18 11.59
C ILE A 186 2.52 7.29 12.61
N ILE A 187 2.54 8.37 13.40
CA ILE A 187 3.54 8.54 14.48
C ILE A 187 3.35 7.45 15.54
N GLY A 188 2.12 7.21 16.01
CA GLY A 188 1.81 6.20 17.01
C GLY A 188 2.09 4.75 16.59
N SER A 189 2.22 4.46 15.29
CA SER A 189 2.59 3.14 14.80
C SER A 189 4.08 2.81 14.97
N PHE A 190 4.94 3.81 15.18
CA PHE A 190 6.41 3.68 15.21
C PHE A 190 7.01 2.91 14.02
N ALA A 191 6.34 2.94 12.86
CA ALA A 191 6.81 2.31 11.62
C ALA A 191 7.81 3.20 10.87
N ARG A 192 9.12 2.96 11.06
CA ARG A 192 10.21 3.73 10.44
C ARG A 192 10.08 3.84 8.92
N SER A 193 9.75 2.74 8.26
CA SER A 193 9.54 2.67 6.81
C SER A 193 8.48 3.66 6.33
N ILE A 194 7.38 3.80 7.07
CA ILE A 194 6.29 4.75 6.77
C ILE A 194 6.70 6.18 7.12
N TRP A 195 7.42 6.41 8.22
CA TRP A 195 7.94 7.73 8.56
C TRP A 195 8.87 8.26 7.47
N ILE A 196 9.79 7.42 6.97
CA ILE A 196 10.69 7.74 5.85
C ILE A 196 9.89 8.08 4.60
N ALA A 197 8.89 7.25 4.24
CA ALA A 197 8.04 7.51 3.09
C ALA A 197 7.32 8.87 3.17
N VAL A 198 6.71 9.19 4.32
CA VAL A 198 6.04 10.49 4.54
C VAL A 198 7.05 11.64 4.49
N ALA A 199 8.21 11.50 5.14
CA ALA A 199 9.25 12.52 5.19
C ALA A 199 9.86 12.83 3.82
N LEU A 200 9.88 11.88 2.88
CA LEU A 200 10.34 12.11 1.50
C LEU A 200 9.24 12.70 0.62
N ILE A 201 8.01 12.19 0.74
CA ILE A 201 6.92 12.53 -0.16
C ILE A 201 6.34 13.92 0.09
N VAL A 202 6.11 14.29 1.35
CA VAL A 202 5.46 15.56 1.67
C VAL A 202 6.30 16.74 1.15
N PRO A 203 7.63 16.80 1.36
CA PRO A 203 8.50 17.78 0.71
C PRO A 203 8.47 17.70 -0.82
N LEU A 204 8.61 16.50 -1.40
CA LEU A 204 8.64 16.32 -2.86
C LEU A 204 7.40 16.94 -3.51
N PHE A 205 6.21 16.65 -3.00
CA PHE A 205 4.97 17.23 -3.50
C PHE A 205 4.86 18.74 -3.25
N ALA A 206 5.37 19.24 -2.13
CA ALA A 206 5.42 20.67 -1.86
C ALA A 206 6.34 21.40 -2.85
N PHE A 207 7.49 20.82 -3.21
CA PHE A 207 8.39 21.38 -4.24
C PHE A 207 7.75 21.43 -5.63
N LEU A 208 6.89 20.46 -5.98
CA LEU A 208 6.12 20.48 -7.23
C LEU A 208 5.13 21.67 -7.32
N ARG A 209 4.74 22.25 -6.18
CA ARG A 209 3.88 23.46 -6.13
C ARG A 209 4.68 24.76 -6.09
N GLY A 210 6.00 24.69 -5.93
CA GLY A 210 6.89 25.84 -5.96
C GLY A 210 8.02 25.74 -4.95
N ARG A 211 9.20 26.24 -5.33
CA ARG A 211 10.44 26.14 -4.53
C ARG A 211 10.27 26.69 -3.11
N ARG A 212 9.68 27.88 -2.94
CA ARG A 212 9.47 28.50 -1.63
C ARG A 212 8.56 27.66 -0.72
N PHE A 213 7.44 27.17 -1.26
CA PHE A 213 6.51 26.33 -0.50
C PHE A 213 7.14 25.01 -0.08
N GLY A 214 7.87 24.36 -1.01
CA GLY A 214 8.66 23.17 -0.70
C GLY A 214 9.68 23.41 0.40
N THR A 215 10.43 24.51 0.36
CA THR A 215 11.39 24.88 1.41
C THR A 215 10.69 25.08 2.76
N TYR A 216 9.59 25.83 2.82
CA TYR A 216 8.87 26.03 4.09
C TYR A 216 8.33 24.73 4.68
N VAL A 217 7.68 23.90 3.87
CA VAL A 217 7.16 22.60 4.32
C VAL A 217 8.29 21.70 4.82
N THR A 218 9.42 21.67 4.11
CA THR A 218 10.60 20.89 4.51
C THR A 218 11.15 21.38 5.85
N LEU A 219 11.36 22.69 6.00
CA LEU A 219 11.85 23.27 7.25
C LEU A 219 10.88 23.01 8.40
N SER A 220 9.57 23.15 8.19
CA SER A 220 8.55 22.85 9.20
C SER A 220 8.59 21.38 9.64
N LEU A 221 8.73 20.44 8.70
CA LEU A 221 8.86 19.02 9.02
C LEU A 221 10.15 18.71 9.78
N VAL A 222 11.28 19.27 9.34
CA VAL A 222 12.57 19.11 10.04
C VAL A 222 12.50 19.68 11.45
N SER A 223 11.94 20.88 11.62
CA SER A 223 11.73 21.50 12.94
C SER A 223 10.82 20.64 13.82
N LEU A 224 9.73 20.09 13.26
CA LEU A 224 8.82 19.20 13.99
C LEU A 224 9.54 17.92 14.46
N VAL A 225 10.31 17.29 13.58
CA VAL A 225 11.10 16.09 13.91
C VAL A 225 12.15 16.40 14.95
N LEU A 226 12.84 17.54 14.85
CA LEU A 226 13.82 17.98 15.84
C LEU A 226 13.18 18.22 17.21
N ILE A 227 12.09 19.00 17.26
CA ILE A 227 11.35 19.28 18.51
C ILE A 227 10.85 17.97 19.13
N ALA A 228 10.26 17.07 18.34
CA ALA A 228 9.80 15.78 18.83
C ALA A 228 10.95 14.91 19.35
N SER A 229 12.11 14.94 18.68
CA SER A 229 13.31 14.20 19.13
C SER A 229 13.90 14.76 20.43
N LEU A 230 13.76 16.06 20.68
CA LEU A 230 14.24 16.69 21.92
C LEU A 230 13.26 16.53 23.08
N THR A 231 11.96 16.35 22.81
CA THR A 231 10.91 16.34 23.84
C THR A 231 10.35 14.95 24.14
N ILE A 232 10.46 13.99 23.21
CA ILE A 232 9.87 12.66 23.32
C ILE A 232 10.97 11.59 23.20
N PRO A 233 11.48 11.02 24.32
CA PRO A 233 12.57 10.05 24.28
C PRO A 233 12.29 8.80 23.42
N ALA A 234 11.05 8.27 23.45
CA ALA A 234 10.63 7.17 22.58
C ALA A 234 10.78 7.50 21.08
N PHE A 235 10.49 8.74 20.70
CA PHE A 235 10.63 9.22 19.33
C PHE A 235 12.11 9.32 18.93
N TYR A 236 12.95 9.89 19.81
CA TYR A 236 14.40 9.98 19.60
C TYR A 236 15.05 8.63 19.34
N VAL A 237 14.81 7.65 20.22
CA VAL A 237 15.35 6.27 20.08
C VAL A 237 14.93 5.69 18.72
N ARG A 238 13.69 5.95 18.31
CA ARG A 238 13.19 5.44 17.03
C ARG A 238 13.84 6.11 15.83
N ILE A 239 14.06 7.42 15.87
CA ILE A 239 14.76 8.17 14.80
C ILE A 239 16.21 7.70 14.67
N VAL A 240 16.96 7.60 15.78
CA VAL A 240 18.36 7.13 15.75
C VAL A 240 18.47 5.73 15.17
N SER A 241 17.53 4.85 15.50
CA SER A 241 17.51 3.48 14.99
C SER A 241 17.32 3.36 13.46
N ILE A 242 16.96 4.43 12.75
CA ILE A 242 16.86 4.44 11.27
C ILE A 242 18.25 4.27 10.64
N VAL A 243 19.28 4.88 11.23
CA VAL A 243 20.65 4.90 10.68
C VAL A 243 21.61 3.97 11.44
N ASP A 244 21.15 3.36 12.53
CA ASP A 244 21.93 2.40 13.31
C ASP A 244 22.10 1.08 12.53
N LEU A 245 23.35 0.77 12.15
CA LEU A 245 23.67 -0.44 11.40
C LEU A 245 23.47 -1.72 12.23
N GLY A 246 23.71 -1.69 13.54
CA GLY A 246 23.48 -2.84 14.42
C GLY A 246 22.00 -3.20 14.48
N GLN A 247 21.12 -2.20 14.61
CA GLN A 247 19.66 -2.36 14.61
C GLN A 247 19.08 -2.74 13.24
N ASN A 248 19.88 -2.67 12.17
CA ASN A 248 19.48 -3.03 10.80
C ASN A 248 20.29 -4.21 10.24
N GLN A 249 21.16 -4.83 11.02
CA GLN A 249 22.02 -5.93 10.59
C GLN A 249 21.22 -7.08 10.00
N THR A 250 20.06 -7.38 10.60
CA THR A 250 19.13 -8.37 10.09
C THR A 250 18.68 -8.09 8.67
N ARG A 251 18.27 -6.85 8.35
CA ARG A 251 17.87 -6.48 6.98
C ARG A 251 19.04 -6.63 6.02
N LEU A 252 20.24 -6.21 6.41
CA LEU A 252 21.43 -6.35 5.58
C LEU A 252 21.75 -7.82 5.27
N ASN A 253 21.62 -8.71 6.26
CA ASN A 253 21.81 -10.14 6.06
C ASN A 253 20.74 -10.73 5.14
N LEU A 254 19.47 -10.38 5.35
CA LEU A 254 18.35 -10.79 4.50
C LEU A 254 18.53 -10.33 3.05
N TRP A 255 18.98 -9.10 2.84
CA TRP A 255 19.19 -8.56 1.49
C TRP A 255 20.35 -9.25 0.78
N LYS A 256 21.45 -9.54 1.49
CA LYS A 256 22.54 -10.35 0.93
C LYS A 256 22.05 -11.74 0.50
N SER A 257 21.23 -12.39 1.32
CA SER A 257 20.63 -13.69 0.98
C SER A 257 19.70 -13.59 -0.24
N ALA A 258 18.90 -12.53 -0.35
CA ALA A 258 18.03 -12.31 -1.50
C ALA A 258 18.82 -12.12 -2.79
N VAL A 259 19.89 -11.31 -2.73
CA VAL A 259 20.76 -11.05 -3.88
C VAL A 259 21.49 -12.33 -4.30
N ALA A 260 21.95 -13.15 -3.36
CA ALA A 260 22.56 -14.45 -3.67
C ALA A 260 21.56 -15.38 -4.38
N MET A 261 20.35 -15.53 -3.82
CA MET A 261 19.27 -16.33 -4.41
C MET A 261 18.89 -15.85 -5.81
N ALA A 262 18.78 -14.54 -6.01
CA ALA A 262 18.50 -13.93 -7.31
C ALA A 262 19.65 -14.08 -8.31
N SER A 263 20.89 -14.15 -7.84
CA SER A 263 22.07 -14.31 -8.71
C SER A 263 22.14 -15.72 -9.29
N ASP A 264 21.73 -16.72 -8.52
CA ASP A 264 21.68 -18.12 -8.97
C ASP A 264 20.44 -18.41 -9.85
N HIS A 265 19.36 -17.65 -9.66
CA HIS A 265 18.11 -17.79 -10.42
C HIS A 265 17.65 -16.46 -11.08
N PRO A 266 18.45 -15.84 -11.96
CA PRO A 266 18.22 -14.46 -12.41
C PRO A 266 17.01 -14.27 -13.32
N LEU A 267 16.55 -15.32 -14.00
CA LEU A 267 15.44 -15.24 -14.95
C LEU A 267 14.10 -15.56 -14.28
N LEU A 268 13.93 -16.80 -13.81
CA LEU A 268 12.67 -17.25 -13.26
C LEU A 268 12.56 -17.04 -11.75
N GLY A 269 13.65 -16.75 -11.04
CA GLY A 269 13.67 -16.79 -9.59
C GLY A 269 13.44 -18.21 -9.07
N VAL A 270 13.15 -18.32 -7.77
CA VAL A 270 12.88 -19.59 -7.10
C VAL A 270 11.41 -19.98 -7.09
N GLY A 271 10.51 -19.18 -7.65
CA GLY A 271 9.06 -19.33 -7.54
C GLY A 271 8.49 -18.62 -6.31
N GLU A 272 7.24 -18.18 -6.43
CA GLU A 272 6.51 -17.54 -5.33
C GLU A 272 6.46 -18.44 -4.08
N ASP A 273 6.60 -17.82 -2.90
CA ASP A 273 6.57 -18.49 -1.59
C ASP A 273 7.59 -19.64 -1.43
N ASN A 274 8.77 -19.51 -2.07
CA ASN A 274 9.88 -20.45 -1.89
C ASN A 274 11.07 -19.88 -1.09
N TRP A 275 10.95 -18.64 -0.61
CA TRP A 275 12.00 -17.99 0.18
C TRP A 275 12.44 -18.84 1.39
N ASP A 276 11.47 -19.28 2.19
CA ASP A 276 11.70 -20.01 3.44
C ASP A 276 12.41 -21.36 3.21
N PHE A 277 12.07 -22.05 2.13
CA PHE A 277 12.64 -23.31 1.72
C PHE A 277 14.10 -23.18 1.28
N PHE A 278 14.43 -22.10 0.56
CA PHE A 278 15.79 -21.83 0.13
C PHE A 278 16.62 -21.03 1.14
N PHE A 279 15.99 -20.50 2.19
CA PHE A 279 16.62 -19.55 3.10
C PHE A 279 17.92 -20.09 3.71
N GLU A 280 17.92 -21.33 4.22
CA GLU A 280 19.12 -21.93 4.84
C GLU A 280 20.28 -22.13 3.86
N HIS A 281 20.01 -22.29 2.56
CA HIS A 281 21.06 -22.40 1.55
C HIS A 281 21.75 -21.05 1.28
N TYR A 282 20.98 -19.96 1.27
CA TYR A 282 21.46 -18.62 0.93
C TYR A 282 21.74 -17.70 2.12
N ARG A 283 21.51 -18.18 3.35
CA ARG A 283 21.78 -17.39 4.56
C ARG A 283 23.27 -17.04 4.67
N VAL A 284 23.54 -15.82 5.13
CA VAL A 284 24.86 -15.40 5.57
C VAL A 284 25.23 -16.22 6.81
N GLN A 285 26.32 -16.98 6.70
CA GLN A 285 26.82 -17.82 7.79
C GLN A 285 27.17 -16.97 9.01
N GLY A 286 26.72 -17.39 10.19
CA GLY A 286 26.86 -16.61 11.44
C GLY A 286 26.01 -15.32 11.50
N GLY A 287 25.15 -15.07 10.52
CA GLY A 287 24.26 -13.91 10.50
C GLY A 287 23.12 -14.01 11.52
N PHE A 288 22.74 -12.87 12.10
CA PHE A 288 21.54 -12.71 12.93
C PHE A 288 20.33 -12.34 12.07
N TYR A 289 19.18 -12.95 12.38
CA TYR A 289 17.92 -12.83 11.65
C TYR A 289 16.73 -12.72 12.60
N ASP A 290 15.74 -11.88 12.26
CA ASP A 290 14.48 -11.68 12.99
C ASP A 290 13.30 -12.38 12.29
N THR A 291 13.54 -12.90 11.09
CA THR A 291 12.59 -13.65 10.28
C THR A 291 13.33 -14.54 9.27
N THR A 292 12.68 -15.59 8.82
CA THR A 292 13.17 -16.52 7.80
C THR A 292 12.22 -16.63 6.60
N VAL A 293 11.15 -15.82 6.54
CA VAL A 293 10.09 -15.97 5.54
C VAL A 293 10.11 -14.95 4.41
N HIS A 294 10.83 -13.83 4.56
CA HIS A 294 10.97 -12.82 3.50
C HIS A 294 12.15 -11.86 3.74
N PRO A 295 12.63 -11.12 2.71
CA PRO A 295 13.80 -10.25 2.84
C PRO A 295 13.57 -8.88 3.48
N HIS A 296 12.38 -8.58 4.01
CA HIS A 296 12.02 -7.22 4.47
C HIS A 296 12.25 -6.15 3.37
N ASN A 297 12.02 -6.51 2.11
CA ASN A 297 12.08 -5.62 0.95
C ASN A 297 11.29 -6.26 -0.20
N ASP A 298 10.17 -5.65 -0.62
CA ASP A 298 9.31 -6.26 -1.64
C ASP A 298 10.01 -6.38 -3.01
N TYR A 299 10.92 -5.46 -3.35
CA TYR A 299 11.65 -5.53 -4.62
C TYR A 299 12.60 -6.72 -4.65
N LEU A 300 13.32 -6.95 -3.54
CA LEU A 300 14.18 -8.13 -3.40
C LEU A 300 13.37 -9.41 -3.29
N ASN A 301 12.17 -9.36 -2.70
CA ASN A 301 11.27 -10.49 -2.66
C ASN A 301 10.79 -10.88 -4.07
N VAL A 302 10.29 -9.92 -4.84
CA VAL A 302 9.89 -10.13 -6.25
C VAL A 302 11.09 -10.58 -7.10
N LEU A 303 12.27 -10.00 -6.88
CA LEU A 303 13.49 -10.40 -7.59
C LEU A 303 13.89 -11.84 -7.28
N ALA A 304 13.82 -12.27 -6.01
CA ALA A 304 14.13 -13.63 -5.62
C ALA A 304 13.09 -14.63 -6.16
N ASN A 305 11.80 -14.30 -6.09
CA ASN A 305 10.71 -15.19 -6.49
C ASN A 305 10.56 -15.31 -8.01
N SER A 306 10.68 -14.19 -8.74
CA SER A 306 10.32 -14.10 -10.16
C SER A 306 11.45 -13.62 -11.08
N GLY A 307 12.65 -13.44 -10.55
CA GLY A 307 13.82 -12.96 -11.27
C GLY A 307 13.70 -11.52 -11.79
N VAL A 308 14.70 -11.12 -12.58
CA VAL A 308 14.80 -9.78 -13.17
C VAL A 308 13.58 -9.43 -14.05
N PRO A 309 13.06 -10.33 -14.92
CA PRO A 309 11.87 -10.03 -15.72
C PRO A 309 10.62 -9.77 -14.86
N GLY A 310 10.41 -10.54 -13.80
CA GLY A 310 9.32 -10.31 -12.85
C GLY A 310 9.42 -8.95 -12.17
N LEU A 311 10.61 -8.56 -11.71
CA LEU A 311 10.86 -7.25 -11.12
C LEU A 311 10.60 -6.10 -12.11
N ILE A 312 11.03 -6.24 -13.37
CA ILE A 312 10.79 -5.22 -14.41
C ILE A 312 9.29 -5.05 -14.64
N LEU A 313 8.54 -6.15 -14.76
CA LEU A 313 7.10 -6.11 -14.95
C LEU A 313 6.39 -5.46 -13.76
N PHE A 314 6.76 -5.85 -12.53
CA PHE A 314 6.26 -5.25 -11.30
C PHE A 314 6.47 -3.73 -11.26
N VAL A 315 7.70 -3.26 -11.51
CA VAL A 315 8.00 -1.81 -11.54
C VAL A 315 7.24 -1.10 -12.66
N THR A 316 7.10 -1.73 -13.83
CA THR A 316 6.38 -1.18 -14.98
C THR A 316 4.90 -0.96 -14.67
N ILE A 317 4.24 -1.92 -14.02
CA ILE A 317 2.83 -1.80 -13.61
C ILE A 317 2.65 -0.56 -12.72
N TRP A 318 3.46 -0.42 -11.67
CA TRP A 318 3.35 0.71 -10.75
C TRP A 318 3.70 2.04 -11.43
N ALA A 319 4.72 2.08 -12.29
CA ALA A 319 5.05 3.28 -13.06
C ALA A 319 3.91 3.73 -13.97
N MET A 320 3.22 2.79 -14.65
CA MET A 320 2.06 3.09 -15.50
C MET A 320 0.85 3.58 -14.69
N ILE A 321 0.59 2.99 -13.52
CA ILE A 321 -0.48 3.45 -12.63
C ILE A 321 -0.18 4.86 -12.11
N ILE A 322 1.04 5.12 -11.64
CA ILE A 322 1.47 6.45 -11.19
C ILE A 322 1.33 7.46 -12.33
N HIS A 323 1.77 7.11 -13.54
CA HIS A 323 1.61 7.96 -14.71
C HIS A 323 0.13 8.29 -15.00
N ALA A 324 -0.75 7.28 -14.96
CA ALA A 324 -2.19 7.46 -15.15
C ALA A 324 -2.80 8.41 -14.10
N GLY A 325 -2.35 8.33 -12.85
CA GLY A 325 -2.78 9.20 -11.76
C GLY A 325 -2.27 10.63 -11.86
N VAL A 326 -1.01 10.83 -12.25
CA VAL A 326 -0.46 12.15 -12.56
C VAL A 326 -1.21 12.79 -13.74
N ARG A 327 -1.47 12.03 -14.80
CA ARG A 327 -2.29 12.49 -15.94
C ARG A 327 -3.70 12.86 -15.47
N ALA A 328 -4.32 12.03 -14.62
CA ALA A 328 -5.65 12.28 -14.08
C ALA A 328 -5.72 13.59 -13.28
N PHE A 329 -4.74 13.83 -12.41
CA PHE A 329 -4.66 15.06 -11.64
C PHE A 329 -4.44 16.28 -12.54
N ARG A 330 -3.53 16.20 -13.52
CA ARG A 330 -3.24 17.33 -14.43
C ARG A 330 -4.42 17.69 -15.33
N ARG A 331 -5.20 16.70 -15.76
CA ARG A 331 -6.35 16.90 -16.67
C ARG A 331 -7.70 17.01 -15.95
N ARG A 332 -7.70 17.05 -14.61
CA ARG A 332 -8.94 17.07 -13.81
C ARG A 332 -9.83 18.25 -14.17
N ARG A 333 -11.12 17.98 -14.36
CA ARG A 333 -12.20 19.00 -14.40
C ARG A 333 -12.93 19.09 -13.07
N ASP A 334 -13.17 17.95 -12.43
CA ASP A 334 -13.73 17.87 -11.08
C ASP A 334 -12.58 17.75 -10.05
N HIS A 335 -12.48 18.73 -9.17
CA HIS A 335 -11.50 18.80 -8.08
C HIS A 335 -11.54 17.57 -7.17
N ALA A 336 -12.71 16.98 -6.92
CA ALA A 336 -12.82 15.78 -6.11
C ALA A 336 -12.20 14.56 -6.80
N ILE A 337 -12.40 14.41 -8.12
CA ILE A 337 -11.79 13.31 -8.89
C ILE A 337 -10.28 13.46 -8.91
N GLY A 338 -9.79 14.69 -9.13
CA GLY A 338 -8.36 14.94 -9.07
C GLY A 338 -7.76 14.73 -7.69
N ALA A 339 -8.47 15.06 -6.61
CA ALA A 339 -8.05 14.78 -5.25
C ALA A 339 -7.91 13.27 -5.00
N VAL A 340 -8.84 12.45 -5.51
CA VAL A 340 -8.76 10.98 -5.43
C VAL A 340 -7.55 10.48 -6.20
N GLY A 341 -7.39 10.91 -7.45
CA GLY A 341 -6.24 10.52 -8.28
C GLY A 341 -4.91 10.90 -7.63
N LEU A 342 -4.78 12.13 -7.13
CA LEU A 342 -3.58 12.62 -6.45
C LEU A 342 -3.30 11.83 -5.17
N GLY A 343 -4.28 11.78 -4.25
CA GLY A 343 -4.12 11.12 -2.96
C GLY A 343 -3.73 9.65 -3.11
N SER A 344 -4.43 8.91 -3.97
CA SER A 344 -4.11 7.50 -4.22
C SER A 344 -2.75 7.30 -4.91
N THR A 345 -2.37 8.19 -5.84
CA THR A 345 -1.03 8.13 -6.47
C THR A 345 0.08 8.37 -5.45
N VAL A 346 -0.09 9.38 -4.59
CA VAL A 346 0.87 9.70 -3.53
C VAL A 346 0.99 8.54 -2.55
N SER A 347 -0.12 7.91 -2.18
CA SER A 347 -0.14 6.71 -1.34
C SER A 347 0.63 5.54 -1.96
N ILE A 348 0.46 5.28 -3.26
CA ILE A 348 1.21 4.22 -3.97
C ILE A 348 2.71 4.52 -3.94
N ILE A 349 3.13 5.75 -4.26
CA ILE A 349 4.55 6.16 -4.19
C ILE A 349 5.09 5.96 -2.76
N GLY A 350 4.28 6.30 -1.74
CA GLY A 350 4.67 6.10 -0.34
C GLY A 350 4.86 4.66 0.03
N LEU A 351 3.97 3.79 -0.42
CA LEU A 351 4.10 2.37 -0.14
C LEU A 351 5.26 1.76 -0.92
N MET A 352 5.54 2.21 -2.15
CA MET A 352 6.75 1.81 -2.89
C MET A 352 8.03 2.19 -2.14
N ILE A 353 8.12 3.41 -1.60
CA ILE A 353 9.26 3.82 -0.76
C ILE A 353 9.35 2.96 0.50
N ALA A 354 8.22 2.73 1.19
CA ALA A 354 8.19 1.94 2.40
C ALA A 354 8.55 0.45 2.13
N ALA A 355 8.18 -0.06 0.96
CA ALA A 355 8.44 -1.41 0.47
C ALA A 355 9.94 -1.72 0.24
N PHE A 356 10.81 -0.69 0.16
CA PHE A 356 12.26 -0.91 0.22
C PHE A 356 12.73 -1.44 1.58
N PHE A 357 12.00 -1.16 2.65
CA PHE A 357 12.43 -1.45 4.03
C PHE A 357 11.58 -2.49 4.74
N GLN A 358 10.54 -2.98 4.07
CA GLN A 358 9.61 -3.97 4.60
C GLN A 358 8.86 -4.70 3.48
N ASN A 359 8.35 -5.90 3.78
CA ASN A 359 7.40 -6.62 2.93
C ASN A 359 5.96 -6.12 3.18
N TYR A 360 5.52 -5.12 2.42
CA TYR A 360 4.14 -4.64 2.43
C TYR A 360 3.29 -5.39 1.41
N TYR A 361 3.81 -5.67 0.23
CA TYR A 361 3.06 -6.29 -0.85
C TYR A 361 2.63 -7.72 -0.52
N GLY A 362 3.52 -8.52 0.07
CA GLY A 362 3.20 -9.88 0.50
C GLY A 362 2.32 -9.95 1.75
N THR A 363 2.03 -8.82 2.40
CA THR A 363 1.01 -8.79 3.46
C THR A 363 -0.37 -8.66 2.83
N PHE A 364 -1.19 -9.70 2.97
CA PHE A 364 -2.47 -9.86 2.28
C PHE A 364 -3.39 -8.62 2.25
N ILE A 365 -3.65 -7.98 3.39
CA ILE A 365 -4.53 -6.77 3.44
C ILE A 365 -3.87 -5.52 2.85
N ASN A 366 -2.55 -5.41 2.92
CA ASN A 366 -1.81 -4.31 2.28
C ASN A 366 -1.81 -4.50 0.75
N CYS A 367 -1.78 -5.75 0.25
CA CYS A 367 -1.98 -6.06 -1.16
C CYS A 367 -3.36 -5.56 -1.63
N PHE A 368 -4.42 -5.85 -0.87
CA PHE A 368 -5.75 -5.28 -1.15
C PHE A 368 -5.75 -3.74 -1.15
N LEU A 369 -5.05 -3.11 -0.21
CA LEU A 369 -4.90 -1.66 -0.19
C LEU A 369 -4.18 -1.13 -1.43
N TRP A 370 -3.11 -1.77 -1.88
CA TRP A 370 -2.41 -1.42 -3.13
C TRP A 370 -3.33 -1.45 -4.34
N TRP A 371 -4.04 -2.56 -4.51
CA TRP A 371 -4.95 -2.72 -5.64
C TRP A 371 -6.19 -1.82 -5.53
N PHE A 372 -6.69 -1.55 -4.32
CA PHE A 372 -7.72 -0.54 -4.09
C PHE A 372 -7.26 0.85 -4.54
N LEU A 373 -6.07 1.29 -4.14
CA LEU A 373 -5.48 2.57 -4.54
C LEU A 373 -5.26 2.63 -6.06
N ALA A 374 -4.76 1.56 -6.67
CA ALA A 374 -4.63 1.46 -8.12
C ALA A 374 -5.99 1.60 -8.83
N GLY A 375 -7.03 0.96 -8.31
CA GLY A 375 -8.40 1.08 -8.81
C GLY A 375 -8.92 2.51 -8.74
N LEU A 376 -8.70 3.20 -7.62
CA LEU A 376 -9.05 4.61 -7.48
C LEU A 376 -8.32 5.49 -8.50
N VAL A 377 -7.02 5.24 -8.72
CA VAL A 377 -6.23 5.97 -9.72
C VAL A 377 -6.77 5.75 -11.13
N LEU A 378 -7.03 4.51 -11.54
CA LEU A 378 -7.52 4.23 -12.88
C LEU A 378 -8.93 4.77 -13.12
N VAL A 379 -9.82 4.66 -12.13
CA VAL A 379 -11.16 5.25 -12.22
C VAL A 379 -11.06 6.78 -12.31
N ALA A 380 -10.21 7.42 -11.50
CA ALA A 380 -9.99 8.86 -11.58
C ALA A 380 -9.40 9.27 -12.95
N SER A 381 -8.50 8.48 -13.51
CA SER A 381 -7.95 8.70 -14.86
C SER A 381 -9.04 8.62 -15.93
N LYS A 382 -9.87 7.58 -15.87
CA LYS A 382 -11.02 7.38 -16.77
C LYS A 382 -12.03 8.53 -16.70
N LEU A 383 -12.29 9.07 -15.51
CA LEU A 383 -13.29 10.13 -15.34
C LEU A 383 -12.75 11.55 -15.55
N SER A 384 -11.42 11.73 -15.55
CA SER A 384 -10.77 13.03 -15.77
C SER A 384 -10.51 13.31 -17.25
N VAL A 385 -10.21 12.28 -18.04
CA VAL A 385 -10.23 12.35 -19.50
C VAL A 385 -11.68 12.12 -19.92
N GLY A 386 -12.44 13.21 -20.11
CA GLY A 386 -13.84 13.12 -20.55
C GLY A 386 -13.98 12.30 -21.85
N GLU A 387 -15.21 11.88 -22.16
CA GLU A 387 -15.64 10.97 -23.25
C GLU A 387 -15.21 11.33 -24.70
N ALA A 388 -14.27 12.26 -24.90
CA ALA A 388 -13.79 12.75 -26.19
C ALA A 388 -12.64 11.93 -26.83
N GLU A 389 -12.19 10.83 -26.22
CA GLU A 389 -11.28 9.85 -26.85
C GLU A 389 -12.02 8.50 -27.12
N ARG A 390 -13.37 8.52 -27.23
CA ARG A 390 -14.19 7.33 -27.55
C ARG A 390 -14.61 7.21 -29.02
N ASP A 391 -13.89 7.88 -29.92
CA ASP A 391 -14.02 7.69 -31.37
C ASP A 391 -12.78 6.97 -31.93
#